data_AF-A0A2K6F638-F1
#
_entry.id   AF-A0A2K6F638-F1
#
_cell.length_a   1.000
_cell.length_b   1.000
_cell.length_c   1.000
_cell.angle_alpha   90.00
_cell.angle_beta   90.00
_cell.angle_gamma   90.00
#
_symmetry.space_group_name_H-M   'P 1'
#
loop_
_entity.id
_entity.type
_entity.pdbx_description
1 polymer ?
#
loop_
_entity_poly.entity_id
_entity_poly.type
_entity_poly.pdbx_seq_one_letter_code
_entity_poly.pdbx_strand_id
1 'polypeptide(L)'
;LQIPLSLKQGDFAPRGHLALFAINLGQASDKLNLPFSPRFSESIIVCNTRDGSSWGREQRENHRCFSPGSETDKFNVTLPDGHQVTFPNRLGHSHLSYLSVRDGFQVSSSSLTE
;
A
#
# COMPACT_ATOMS: atom_id res chain seq x y z
N LEU A 1 17.95 10.13 -16.62
CA LEU A 1 16.57 10.47 -16.21
C LEU A 1 16.25 9.62 -14.99
N GLN A 2 16.08 10.22 -13.82
CA GLN A 2 15.60 9.51 -12.63
C GLN A 2 14.11 9.82 -12.58
N ILE A 3 13.26 8.86 -12.94
CA ILE A 3 11.81 9.02 -12.78
C ILE A 3 11.52 8.55 -11.35
N PRO A 4 11.23 9.45 -10.40
CA PRO A 4 10.81 9.02 -9.08
C PRO A 4 9.46 8.32 -9.22
N LEU A 5 9.45 7.01 -9.00
CA LEU A 5 8.22 6.24 -8.87
C LEU A 5 7.78 6.33 -7.41
N SER A 6 6.81 7.20 -7.10
CA SER A 6 6.19 7.28 -5.79
C SER A 6 4.97 6.36 -5.77
N LEU A 7 5.09 5.21 -5.12
CA LEU A 7 3.98 4.28 -4.88
C LEU A 7 3.46 4.52 -3.45
N LYS A 8 2.16 4.80 -3.28
CA LYS A 8 1.54 4.97 -1.95
C LYS A 8 0.81 3.70 -1.55
N GLN A 9 0.79 3.42 -0.25
CA GLN A 9 -0.02 2.34 0.31
C GLN A 9 -1.50 2.70 0.14
N GLY A 10 -2.18 2.04 -0.79
CA GLY A 10 -3.56 2.37 -1.22
C GLY A 10 -3.74 2.36 -2.74
N ASP A 11 -2.68 2.60 -3.51
CA ASP A 11 -2.73 2.52 -5.00
C ASP A 11 -2.96 1.08 -5.49
N PHE A 12 -2.67 0.10 -4.63
CA PHE A 12 -2.77 -1.32 -4.93
C PHE A 12 -3.53 -1.99 -3.80
N ALA A 13 -4.85 -2.08 -3.95
CA ALA A 13 -5.70 -2.89 -3.09
C ALA A 13 -5.78 -4.31 -3.69
N PRO A 14 -5.01 -5.29 -3.18
CA PRO A 14 -5.11 -6.65 -3.66
C PRO A 14 -6.50 -7.22 -3.41
N ARG A 15 -7.23 -7.57 -4.48
CA ARG A 15 -8.42 -8.43 -4.34
C ARG A 15 -7.96 -9.85 -4.06
N GLY A 16 -7.92 -10.23 -2.78
CA GLY A 16 -7.69 -11.61 -2.33
C GLY A 16 -6.35 -11.83 -1.60
N HIS A 17 -6.35 -12.80 -0.68
CA HIS A 17 -5.24 -13.16 0.23
C HIS A 17 -3.93 -13.64 -0.44
N LEU A 18 -3.84 -13.67 -1.78
CA LEU A 18 -2.70 -14.21 -2.54
C LEU A 18 -2.20 -13.26 -3.63
N ALA A 19 -2.52 -11.96 -3.54
CA ALA A 19 -2.26 -11.03 -4.62
C ALA A 19 -0.77 -10.71 -4.80
N LEU A 20 -0.13 -11.55 -5.60
CA LEU A 20 1.07 -11.23 -6.33
C LEU A 20 0.67 -10.32 -7.49
N PHE A 21 0.92 -9.03 -7.38
CA PHE A 21 0.85 -8.13 -8.53
C PHE A 21 2.26 -7.74 -8.97
N ALA A 22 2.40 -7.41 -10.25
CA ALA A 22 3.65 -6.94 -10.80
C ALA A 22 3.39 -5.68 -11.64
N ILE A 23 4.23 -4.67 -11.45
CA ILE A 23 4.30 -3.50 -12.31
C ILE A 23 5.42 -3.76 -13.31
N ASN A 24 5.07 -3.84 -14.59
CA ASN A 24 6.04 -4.12 -15.65
C ASN A 24 6.34 -2.82 -16.39
N LEU A 25 7.60 -2.37 -16.32
CA LEU A 25 8.10 -1.26 -17.13
C LEU A 25 9.05 -1.83 -18.19
N GLY A 26 8.86 -1.46 -19.45
CA GLY A 26 9.61 -2.04 -20.56
C GLY A 26 9.37 -1.37 -21.91
N GLN A 27 10.12 -1.81 -22.91
CA GLN A 27 9.96 -1.39 -24.31
C GLN A 27 8.83 -2.14 -25.03
N ALA A 28 8.52 -3.36 -24.59
CA ALA A 28 7.46 -4.20 -25.13
C ALA A 28 6.97 -5.19 -24.06
N SER A 29 5.88 -5.91 -24.32
CA SER A 29 5.32 -6.91 -23.40
C SER A 29 6.28 -8.05 -23.05
N ASP A 30 7.23 -8.34 -23.94
CA ASP A 30 8.27 -9.35 -23.82
C ASP A 30 9.67 -8.75 -23.57
N LYS A 31 9.80 -7.42 -23.53
CA LYS A 31 11.05 -6.72 -23.29
C LYS A 31 10.92 -5.76 -22.11
N LEU A 32 11.06 -6.30 -20.90
CA LEU A 32 10.82 -5.62 -19.64
C LEU A 32 12.13 -5.21 -18.97
N ASN A 33 12.31 -3.92 -18.75
CA ASN A 33 13.46 -3.36 -18.08
C ASN A 33 13.32 -3.40 -16.54
N LEU A 34 12.09 -3.35 -16.04
CA LEU A 34 11.80 -3.45 -14.61
C LEU A 34 10.41 -4.05 -14.36
N PRO A 35 10.31 -5.38 -14.34
CA PRO A 35 9.29 -6.09 -13.58
C PRO A 35 9.53 -5.86 -12.09
N PHE A 36 8.59 -5.18 -11.44
CA PHE A 36 8.57 -4.89 -10.01
C PHE A 36 7.43 -5.66 -9.36
N SER A 37 7.74 -6.65 -8.54
CA SER A 37 6.75 -7.51 -7.89
C SER A 37 6.93 -7.53 -6.38
N PRO A 38 6.17 -6.70 -5.65
CA PRO A 38 6.06 -6.80 -4.21
C PRO A 38 5.44 -8.15 -3.81
N ARG A 39 6.11 -8.88 -2.93
CA ARG A 39 5.60 -10.12 -2.34
C ARG A 39 5.31 -9.88 -0.86
N PHE A 40 4.08 -9.46 -0.58
CA PHE A 40 3.66 -9.07 0.78
C PHE A 40 3.82 -10.20 1.81
N SER A 41 3.50 -11.45 1.44
CA SER A 41 3.67 -12.61 2.33
C SER A 41 5.12 -12.90 2.72
N GLU A 42 6.06 -12.43 1.91
CA GLU A 42 7.50 -12.65 2.09
C GLU A 42 8.21 -11.38 2.59
N SER A 43 7.51 -10.23 2.68
CA SER A 43 8.09 -8.90 2.97
C SER A 43 9.31 -8.55 2.11
N ILE A 44 9.30 -9.00 0.85
CA ILE A 44 10.36 -8.72 -0.13
C ILE A 44 9.77 -8.05 -1.38
N ILE A 45 10.60 -7.26 -2.05
CA ILE A 45 10.38 -6.80 -3.41
C ILE A 45 11.25 -7.66 -4.31
N VAL A 46 10.66 -8.24 -5.36
CA VAL A 46 11.40 -8.91 -6.41
C VAL A 46 11.40 -8.04 -7.65
N CYS A 47 12.60 -7.67 -8.10
CA CYS A 47 12.84 -7.01 -9.37
C CYS A 47 13.54 -7.96 -10.32
N ASN A 48 13.27 -7.85 -11.62
CA ASN A 48 14.01 -8.61 -12.62
C ASN A 48 14.16 -7.79 -13.93
N THR A 49 14.62 -8.43 -14.99
CA THR A 49 14.53 -8.01 -16.39
C THR A 49 13.96 -9.17 -17.23
N ARG A 50 13.38 -8.86 -18.38
CA ARG A 50 12.91 -9.85 -19.36
C ARG A 50 13.31 -9.41 -20.76
N ASP A 51 13.87 -10.34 -21.54
CA ASP A 51 14.16 -10.15 -22.96
C ASP A 51 13.64 -11.34 -23.77
N GLY A 52 12.56 -11.13 -24.52
CA GLY A 52 11.79 -12.17 -25.19
C GLY A 52 11.14 -13.15 -24.20
N SER A 53 11.57 -14.40 -24.27
CA SER A 53 11.11 -15.48 -23.37
C SER A 53 12.02 -15.68 -22.15
N SER A 54 13.14 -14.96 -22.07
CA SER A 54 14.17 -15.16 -21.05
C SER A 54 14.02 -14.15 -19.91
N TRP A 55 14.05 -14.66 -18.68
CA TRP A 55 14.15 -13.85 -17.47
C TRP A 55 15.61 -13.65 -17.09
N GLY A 56 15.93 -12.45 -16.61
CA GLY A 56 17.23 -12.13 -16.03
C GLY A 56 17.39 -12.67 -14.61
N ARG A 57 18.45 -12.21 -13.95
CA ARG A 57 18.72 -12.52 -12.53
C ARG A 57 17.78 -11.71 -11.64
N GLU A 58 17.05 -12.40 -10.77
CA GLU A 58 16.24 -11.74 -9.74
C GLU A 58 17.11 -10.93 -8.78
N GLN A 59 16.70 -9.69 -8.55
CA GLN A 59 17.12 -8.89 -7.41
C GLN A 59 16.03 -8.92 -6.36
N ARG A 60 16.38 -9.30 -5.13
CA ARG A 60 15.46 -9.38 -4.00
C ARG A 60 15.87 -8.35 -2.97
N GLU A 61 14.96 -7.45 -2.67
CA GLU A 61 15.15 -6.41 -1.65
C GLU A 61 14.23 -6.71 -0.47
N ASN A 62 14.79 -6.77 0.74
CA ASN A 62 13.98 -6.88 1.95
C ASN A 62 13.31 -5.53 2.20
N HIS A 63 11.98 -5.47 2.18
CA HIS A 63 11.26 -4.22 2.36
C HIS A 63 10.17 -4.37 3.43
N ARG A 64 10.51 -3.95 4.65
CA ARG A 64 9.68 -4.16 5.86
C ARG A 64 8.37 -3.35 5.89
N CYS A 65 8.18 -2.35 5.03
CA CYS A 65 6.95 -1.55 5.01
C CYS A 65 5.73 -2.29 4.43
N PHE A 66 5.89 -3.56 4.02
CA PHE A 66 4.79 -4.41 3.52
C PHE A 66 4.30 -5.43 4.54
N SER A 67 4.77 -5.35 5.78
CA SER A 67 4.28 -6.19 6.87
C SER A 67 2.81 -5.86 7.15
N PRO A 68 1.90 -6.85 7.19
CA PRO A 68 0.66 -6.70 7.95
C PRO A 68 1.06 -6.30 9.38
N GLY A 69 0.64 -5.13 9.86
CA GLY A 69 1.08 -4.59 11.15
C GLY A 69 1.84 -3.27 11.11
N SER A 70 1.96 -2.61 9.95
CA SER A 70 2.32 -1.17 9.89
C SER A 70 1.35 -0.36 10.76
N GLU A 71 1.74 0.79 11.29
CA GLU A 71 0.94 1.66 12.18
C GLU A 71 -0.47 2.00 11.65
N THR A 72 -0.75 1.69 10.39
CA THR A 72 -2.03 1.70 9.70
C THR A 72 -3.07 0.66 10.18
N ASP A 73 -2.68 -0.31 11.01
CA ASP A 73 -3.58 -1.38 11.51
C ASP A 73 -4.38 -0.97 12.75
N LYS A 74 -4.38 0.31 13.12
CA LYS A 74 -5.16 0.85 14.23
C LYS A 74 -5.85 2.14 13.81
N PHE A 75 -7.04 2.37 14.33
CA PHE A 75 -7.68 3.68 14.32
C PHE A 75 -7.16 4.48 15.50
N ASN A 76 -6.61 5.66 15.22
CA ASN A 76 -6.19 6.62 16.23
C ASN A 76 -7.26 7.72 16.30
N VAL A 77 -7.81 7.93 17.50
CA VAL A 77 -8.83 8.94 17.76
C VAL A 77 -8.27 9.92 18.79
N THR A 78 -8.14 11.18 18.40
CA THR A 78 -7.74 12.26 19.29
C THR A 78 -8.98 13.02 19.74
N LEU A 79 -9.18 13.12 21.05
CA LEU A 79 -10.27 13.87 21.65
C LEU A 79 -9.87 15.35 21.82
N PRO A 80 -10.83 16.28 22.02
CA PRO A 80 -10.55 17.71 22.16
C PRO A 80 -9.60 18.09 23.32
N ASP A 81 -9.52 17.25 24.35
CA ASP A 81 -8.59 17.42 25.49
C ASP A 81 -7.17 16.91 25.19
N GLY A 82 -6.92 16.42 23.97
CA GLY A 82 -5.65 15.84 23.56
C GLY A 82 -5.48 14.36 23.95
N HIS A 83 -6.48 13.75 24.59
CA HIS A 83 -6.44 12.33 24.90
C HIS A 83 -6.49 11.49 23.62
N GLN A 84 -5.65 10.45 23.54
CA GLN A 84 -5.57 9.57 22.38
C GLN A 84 -6.10 8.17 22.72
N VAL A 85 -7.08 7.73 21.93
CA VAL A 85 -7.63 6.37 21.97
C VAL A 85 -7.17 5.62 20.74
N THR A 86 -6.72 4.38 20.92
CA THR A 86 -6.35 3.49 19.82
C THR A 86 -7.29 2.28 19.77
N PHE A 87 -7.74 1.90 18.58
CA PHE A 87 -8.56 0.71 18.36
C PHE A 87 -8.01 -0.14 17.22
N PRO A 88 -7.86 -1.47 17.37
CA PRO A 88 -7.32 -2.32 16.31
C PRO A 88 -8.24 -2.40 15.09
N ASN A 89 -7.70 -2.23 13.89
CA ASN A 89 -8.35 -2.49 12.62
C ASN A 89 -8.43 -4.01 12.36
N ARG A 90 -9.27 -4.69 13.14
CA ARG A 90 -9.40 -6.17 13.11
C ARG A 90 -9.86 -6.72 11.76
N LEU A 91 -10.48 -5.89 10.93
CA LEU A 91 -11.00 -6.27 9.62
C LEU A 91 -10.00 -5.98 8.48
N GLY A 92 -8.90 -5.27 8.75
CA GLY A 92 -7.84 -5.00 7.78
C GLY A 92 -8.30 -4.21 6.56
N HIS A 93 -9.40 -3.46 6.66
CA HIS A 93 -9.90 -2.65 5.55
C HIS A 93 -9.07 -1.37 5.43
N SER A 94 -8.54 -1.12 4.23
CA SER A 94 -7.77 0.08 3.90
C SER A 94 -8.65 1.25 3.42
N HIS A 95 -9.93 1.00 3.15
CA HIS A 95 -10.89 2.01 2.71
C HIS A 95 -12.21 1.84 3.46
N LEU A 96 -12.68 2.91 4.11
CA LEU A 96 -13.97 2.96 4.78
C LEU A 96 -14.89 3.89 3.99
N SER A 97 -15.92 3.33 3.35
CA SER A 97 -16.86 4.08 2.50
C SER A 97 -18.15 4.50 3.22
N TYR A 98 -18.26 4.24 4.51
CA TYR A 98 -19.46 4.47 5.31
C TYR A 98 -19.12 5.22 6.59
N LEU A 99 -19.79 6.34 6.80
CA LEU A 99 -19.77 7.13 8.03
C LEU A 99 -21.21 7.41 8.42
N SER A 100 -21.57 7.15 9.68
CA SER A 100 -22.87 7.49 10.24
C SER A 100 -22.68 8.23 11.54
N VAL A 101 -23.39 9.34 11.66
CA VAL A 101 -23.45 10.15 12.88
C VAL A 101 -24.92 10.20 13.29
N ARG A 102 -25.18 9.88 14.56
CA ARG A 102 -26.53 9.86 15.15
C ARG A 102 -26.60 10.91 16.26
N ASP A 103 -27.83 11.31 16.58
CA ASP A 103 -28.17 12.07 17.79
C ASP A 103 -27.50 13.45 17.92
N GLY A 104 -27.96 14.43 17.14
CA GLY A 104 -27.68 15.85 17.38
C GLY A 104 -26.25 16.34 17.10
N PHE A 105 -25.37 15.48 16.58
CA PHE A 105 -24.02 15.85 16.19
C PHE A 105 -23.96 16.35 14.73
N GLN A 106 -23.17 17.40 14.49
CA GLN A 106 -22.83 17.87 13.15
C GLN A 106 -21.37 17.56 12.83
N VAL A 107 -21.12 17.08 11.61
CA VAL A 107 -19.76 16.85 11.10
C VAL A 107 -19.35 18.09 10.30
N SER A 108 -18.30 18.75 10.75
CA SER A 108 -17.59 19.78 10.00
C SER A 108 -16.17 19.31 9.71
N SER A 109 -15.66 19.64 8.53
CA SER A 109 -14.29 19.29 8.11
C SER A 109 -13.56 20.57 7.74
N SER A 110 -12.34 20.72 8.26
CA SER A 110 -11.40 21.76 7.87
C SER A 110 -10.03 21.13 7.70
N SER A 111 -9.50 21.13 6.47
CA SER A 111 -8.12 20.74 6.22
C SER A 111 -7.23 21.98 6.34
N LEU A 112 -6.34 22.00 7.34
CA LEU A 112 -5.18 22.88 7.33
C LEU A 112 -4.06 22.14 6.59
N THR A 113 -3.85 22.49 5.34
CA THR A 113 -2.62 22.17 4.62
C THR A 113 -1.61 23.27 4.92
N GLU A 114 -0.55 22.94 5.64
CA GLU A 114 0.72 23.69 5.61
C GLU A 114 1.61 23.19 4.47
#